data_AF-A0A954YJL8-F1
#
_entry.id   AF-A0A954YJL8-F1
#
_cell.length_a   1.000
_cell.length_b   1.000
_cell.length_c   1.000
_cell.angle_alpha   90.00
_cell.angle_beta   90.00
_cell.angle_gamma   90.00
#
_symmetry.space_group_name_H-M   'P 1'
#
loop_
_entity.id
_entity.type
_entity.pdbx_description
1 polymer ?
#
loop_
_entity_poly.entity_id
_entity_poly.type
_entity_poly.pdbx_seq_one_letter_code
_entity_poly.pdbx_strand_id
1 'polypeptide(L)' 'PGAKFSGAELTGARFWGADLSDADFSGAKIEAADFTGARIYGADFSGVIGATHEQFAKACGDAATRLPDGVAPPACAGS' A
#
# COMPACT_ATOMS: atom_id res chain seq x y z
N PRO A 1 1.15 0.73 -16.72
CA PRO A 1 1.00 2.08 -16.16
C PRO A 1 0.38 1.93 -14.77
N GLY A 2 1.05 2.42 -13.72
CA GLY A 2 0.53 2.33 -12.36
C GLY A 2 -0.70 3.21 -12.14
N ALA A 3 -1.55 2.81 -11.20
CA ALA A 3 -2.69 3.61 -10.78
C ALA A 3 -2.23 4.88 -10.05
N LYS A 4 -2.97 5.98 -10.20
CA LYS A 4 -2.64 7.26 -9.55
C LYS A 4 -3.67 7.60 -8.48
N PHE A 5 -3.23 7.54 -7.23
CA PHE A 5 -3.98 7.85 -6.03
C PHE A 5 -3.31 8.93 -5.18
N SER A 6 -2.32 9.64 -5.72
CA SER A 6 -1.63 10.72 -5.00
C SER A 6 -2.63 11.73 -4.44
N GLY A 7 -2.56 11.99 -3.13
CA GLY A 7 -3.47 12.89 -2.40
C GLY A 7 -4.92 12.42 -2.29
N ALA A 8 -5.26 11.19 -2.70
CA ALA A 8 -6.63 10.69 -2.68
C ALA A 8 -7.12 10.37 -1.26
N GLU A 9 -8.42 10.49 -1.04
CA GLU A 9 -9.09 10.03 0.18
C GLU A 9 -9.59 8.60 -0.02
N LEU A 10 -8.85 7.64 0.53
CA LEU A 10 -9.07 6.20 0.40
C LEU A 10 -9.42 5.55 1.75
N THR A 11 -9.97 6.34 2.68
CA THR A 11 -10.38 5.86 4.00
C THR A 11 -11.40 4.73 3.86
N GLY A 12 -11.08 3.55 4.38
CA GLY A 12 -11.92 2.35 4.26
C GLY A 12 -11.94 1.68 2.89
N ALA A 13 -11.05 2.07 1.96
CA ALA A 13 -10.98 1.46 0.64
C ALA A 13 -10.56 -0.01 0.71
N ARG A 14 -11.10 -0.85 -0.18
CA ARG A 14 -10.79 -2.28 -0.22
C ARG A 14 -10.01 -2.60 -1.50
N PHE A 15 -8.75 -2.99 -1.31
CA PHE A 15 -7.83 -3.41 -2.37
C PHE A 15 -7.48 -4.90 -2.26
N TRP A 16 -8.36 -5.71 -1.65
CA TRP A 16 -8.12 -7.14 -1.44
C TRP A 16 -7.77 -7.85 -2.76
N GLY A 17 -6.56 -8.45 -2.83
CA GLY A 17 -6.08 -9.16 -4.01
C GLY A 17 -5.82 -8.29 -5.25
N ALA A 18 -5.89 -6.96 -5.12
CA ALA A 18 -5.72 -6.04 -6.23
C ALA A 18 -4.27 -6.02 -6.71
N ASP A 19 -4.08 -5.80 -8.02
CA ASP A 19 -2.79 -5.45 -8.58
C ASP A 19 -2.62 -3.93 -8.55
N LEU A 20 -1.74 -3.48 -7.66
CA LEU A 20 -1.36 -2.09 -7.43
C LEU A 20 0.14 -1.89 -7.74
N SER A 21 0.71 -2.73 -8.59
CA SER A 21 2.09 -2.55 -9.04
C SER A 21 2.31 -1.18 -9.68
N ASP A 22 3.42 -0.54 -9.32
CA ASP A 22 3.82 0.81 -9.74
C ASP A 22 2.80 1.91 -9.40
N ALA A 23 1.84 1.66 -8.50
CA ALA A 23 0.82 2.63 -8.13
C ALA A 23 1.41 3.75 -7.25
N ASP A 24 0.92 4.97 -7.48
CA ASP A 24 1.31 6.16 -6.72
C ASP A 24 0.24 6.49 -5.69
N PHE A 25 0.53 6.26 -4.41
CA PHE A 25 -0.29 6.60 -3.25
C PHE A 25 0.29 7.80 -2.48
N SER A 26 1.22 8.55 -3.04
CA SER A 26 1.92 9.61 -2.31
C SER A 26 0.95 10.62 -1.70
N GLY A 27 1.02 10.86 -0.39
CA GLY A 27 0.11 11.78 0.30
C GLY A 27 -1.35 11.32 0.41
N ALA A 28 -1.69 10.09 0.03
CA ALA A 28 -3.06 9.58 0.13
C ALA A 28 -3.45 9.31 1.59
N LYS A 29 -4.73 9.53 1.93
CA LYS A 29 -5.30 9.08 3.21
C LYS A 29 -5.77 7.66 3.06
N ILE A 30 -5.17 6.74 3.80
CA ILE A 30 -5.47 5.30 3.69
C ILE A 30 -6.01 4.72 4.98
N GLU A 31 -6.51 5.54 5.91
CA GLU A 31 -7.06 5.08 7.19
C GLU A 31 -8.06 3.93 6.99
N ALA A 32 -7.88 2.81 7.68
CA ALA A 32 -8.74 1.62 7.56
C ALA A 32 -8.85 1.01 6.15
N ALA A 33 -7.98 1.38 5.19
CA ALA A 33 -7.87 0.69 3.92
C ALA A 33 -7.33 -0.73 4.09
N ASP A 34 -7.84 -1.67 3.28
CA ASP A 34 -7.46 -3.09 3.33
C ASP A 34 -6.66 -3.47 2.08
N PHE A 35 -5.38 -3.80 2.27
CA PHE A 35 -4.45 -4.27 1.23
C PHE A 35 -4.14 -5.77 1.36
N THR A 36 -4.97 -6.54 2.05
CA THR A 36 -4.78 -7.99 2.19
C THR A 36 -4.58 -8.64 0.81
N GLY A 37 -3.52 -9.41 0.63
CA GLY A 37 -3.19 -10.08 -0.64
C GLY A 37 -2.95 -9.15 -1.83
N ALA A 38 -2.91 -7.83 -1.65
CA ALA A 38 -2.65 -6.89 -2.73
C ALA A 38 -1.19 -6.98 -3.18
N ARG A 39 -0.95 -6.85 -4.48
CA ARG A 39 0.39 -6.72 -5.05
C ARG A 39 0.74 -5.24 -5.12
N ILE A 40 1.75 -4.83 -4.37
CA ILE A 40 2.19 -3.43 -4.25
C ILE A 40 3.65 -3.24 -4.70
N TYR A 41 4.12 -4.11 -5.60
CA TYR A 41 5.50 -4.07 -6.13
C TYR A 41 5.77 -2.73 -6.80
N GLY A 42 6.83 -2.03 -6.38
CA GLY A 42 7.17 -0.70 -6.91
C GLY A 42 6.17 0.42 -6.58
N ALA A 43 5.16 0.18 -5.75
CA ALA A 43 4.21 1.21 -5.36
C ALA A 43 4.83 2.24 -4.40
N ASP A 44 4.41 3.50 -4.50
CA ASP A 44 4.89 4.60 -3.67
C ASP A 44 3.84 5.01 -2.63
N PHE A 45 4.06 4.67 -1.36
CA PHE A 45 3.26 5.09 -0.21
C PHE A 45 3.95 6.20 0.60
N SER A 46 4.86 6.97 0.02
CA SER A 46 5.51 8.07 0.72
C SER A 46 4.51 9.14 1.16
N GLY A 47 4.58 9.54 2.43
CA GLY A 47 3.72 10.59 2.97
C GLY A 47 2.24 10.23 3.07
N VAL A 48 1.85 8.95 2.93
CA VAL A 48 0.47 8.54 3.23
C VAL A 48 0.09 8.87 4.66
N ILE A 49 -1.18 9.17 4.87
CA ILE A 49 -1.73 9.56 6.16
C ILE A 49 -2.59 8.42 6.69
N GLY A 50 -2.36 8.05 7.96
CA GLY A 50 -3.14 7.02 8.63
C GLY A 50 -2.76 5.59 8.26
N ALA A 51 -1.55 5.40 7.76
CA ALA A 51 -0.96 4.08 7.58
C ALA A 51 -0.73 3.41 8.94
N THR A 52 -1.11 2.13 9.04
CA THR A 52 -0.75 1.27 10.16
C THR A 52 0.01 0.05 9.69
N HIS A 53 0.82 -0.53 10.58
CA HIS A 53 1.56 -1.76 10.31
C HIS A 53 0.68 -2.90 9.77
N GLU A 54 -0.55 -3.02 10.26
CA GLU A 54 -1.46 -4.12 9.93
C GLU A 54 -1.94 -4.10 8.47
N GLN A 55 -2.07 -2.91 7.88
CA GLN A 55 -2.58 -2.75 6.51
C GLN A 55 -1.61 -3.33 5.49
N PHE A 56 -0.32 -3.19 5.72
CA PHE A 56 0.74 -3.68 4.84
C PHE A 56 1.23 -5.08 5.23
N ALA A 57 1.00 -5.53 6.47
CA ALA A 57 1.43 -6.85 6.96
C ALA A 57 0.93 -8.02 6.11
N LYS A 58 -0.19 -7.83 5.39
CA LYS A 58 -0.80 -8.85 4.52
C LYS A 58 -0.69 -8.53 3.03
N ALA A 59 -0.03 -7.44 2.65
CA ALA A 59 0.23 -7.11 1.26
C ALA A 59 1.50 -7.85 0.78
N CYS A 60 1.74 -7.82 -0.53
CA CYS A 60 2.95 -8.36 -1.15
C CYS A 60 3.69 -7.25 -1.86
N GLY A 61 4.91 -6.95 -1.42
CA GLY A 61 5.79 -5.94 -2.02
C GLY A 61 7.22 -6.45 -2.14
N ASP A 62 8.08 -5.62 -2.71
CA ASP A 62 9.50 -5.89 -2.91
C ASP A 62 10.35 -4.70 -2.45
N ALA A 63 11.66 -4.75 -2.70
CA ALA A 63 12.57 -3.66 -2.37
C ALA A 63 12.29 -2.36 -3.16
N ALA A 64 11.49 -2.41 -4.22
CA ALA A 64 11.09 -1.23 -4.98
C ALA A 64 9.86 -0.52 -4.35
N THR A 65 9.08 -1.20 -3.51
CA THR A 65 7.95 -0.59 -2.78
C THR A 65 8.47 0.43 -1.76
N ARG A 66 7.98 1.67 -1.83
CA ARG A 66 8.26 2.70 -0.83
C ARG A 66 7.14 2.74 0.20
N LEU A 67 7.51 2.58 1.47
CA LEU A 67 6.58 2.59 2.59
C LEU A 67 6.75 3.85 3.46
N PRO A 68 5.71 4.26 4.18
CA PRO A 68 5.82 5.33 5.17
C PRO A 68 6.72 4.93 6.34
N ASP A 69 7.28 5.93 7.02
CA ASP A 69 8.12 5.74 8.20
C ASP A 69 7.40 4.93 9.29
N GLY A 70 8.13 3.97 9.86
CA GLY A 70 7.59 3.12 10.90
C GLY A 70 6.58 2.10 10.40
N VAL A 71 6.60 1.72 9.12
CA VAL A 71 5.92 0.53 8.60
C VAL A 71 6.96 -0.46 8.07
N ALA A 72 6.96 -1.66 8.62
CA ALA A 72 7.81 -2.75 8.15
C ALA A 72 7.44 -3.19 6.72
N PRO A 73 8.43 -3.58 5.90
CA PRO A 73 8.17 -4.11 4.57
C PRO A 73 7.21 -5.31 4.61
N PRO A 74 6.23 -5.37 3.68
CA PRO A 74 5.32 -6.49 3.58
C PRO A 74 6.11 -7.78 3.36
N ALA A 75 5.98 -8.74 4.27
CA ALA A 75 6.42 -10.09 4.01
C ALA A 75 5.38 -10.71 3.08
N CYS A 76 5.77 -11.01 1.84
CA CYS A 76 4.88 -11.72 0.91
C CYS A 76 4.35 -12.97 1.62
N ALA A 77 3.06 -12.97 1.99
CA ALA A 77 2.38 -14.11 2.57
C ALA A 77 2.13 -15.12 1.44
N GLY A 78 3.20 -15.81 1.05
CA GLY A 78 3.25 -16.69 -0.10
C GLY A 78 4.09 -17.93 0.22
N SER A 79 3.65 -18.71 1.21
CA SER A 79 3.65 -20.18 1.26
C SER A 79 2.80 -20.62 2.45
#